data_AF-A0A0S3SJ95-F1
#
_entry.id   AF-A0A0S3SJ95-F1
#
_cell.length_a   1.000
_cell.length_b   1.000
_cell.length_c   1.000
_cell.angle_alpha   90.00
_cell.angle_beta   90.00
_cell.angle_gamma   90.00
#
_symmetry.space_group_name_H-M   'P 1'
#
loop_
_entity.id
_entity.type
_entity.pdbx_description
1 polymer ?
#
loop_
_entity_poly.entity_id
_entity_poly.type
_entity_poly.pdbx_seq_one_letter_code
_entity_poly.pdbx_strand_id
1 'polypeptide(L)' 'MWVFQQGSSSASAFEAKRYSRDLMNFELGKDDLEASELYPDYNYTSIDQLLDIFLVHPLPPTSAAFE' A
#
# COMPACT_ATOMS: atom_id res chain seq x y z
N MET A 1 -25.89 24.83 13.88
CA MET A 1 -26.18 23.80 12.87
C MET A 1 -25.05 23.86 11.85
N TRP A 2 -23.96 23.13 12.11
CA TRP A 2 -22.78 23.03 11.25
C TRP A 2 -22.97 21.77 10.37
N VAL A 3 -23.09 21.87 9.03
CA VAL A 3 -22.08 22.08 7.96
C VAL A 3 -21.35 20.79 7.55
N PHE A 4 -21.53 20.46 6.26
CA PHE A 4 -20.72 19.61 5.37
C PHE A 4 -20.50 18.14 5.73
N GLN A 5 -21.36 17.27 5.19
CA GLN A 5 -21.05 15.87 4.90
C GLN A 5 -20.24 15.84 3.60
N GLN A 6 -18.92 15.64 3.68
CA GLN A 6 -18.11 15.31 2.50
C GLN A 6 -17.53 13.90 2.67
N GLY A 7 -17.76 13.06 1.67
CA GLY A 7 -16.75 12.13 1.18
C GLY A 7 -16.40 10.96 2.08
N SER A 8 -17.40 10.21 2.53
CA SER A 8 -17.26 8.85 3.05
C SER A 8 -16.87 7.89 1.90
N SER A 9 -15.56 7.63 1.67
CA SER A 9 -15.12 6.42 0.95
C SER A 9 -13.61 6.12 1.14
N SER A 10 -12.72 7.09 0.94
CA SER A 10 -11.26 6.81 0.99
C SER A 10 -10.72 6.59 2.40
N ALA A 11 -11.16 7.38 3.39
CA ALA A 11 -10.66 7.29 4.77
C ALA A 11 -10.91 5.90 5.40
N SER A 12 -12.05 5.27 5.12
CA SER A 12 -12.39 3.94 5.63
C SER A 12 -11.49 2.85 5.04
N ALA A 13 -11.12 2.93 3.75
CA ALA A 13 -10.19 1.99 3.13
C ALA A 13 -8.76 2.14 3.69
N PHE A 14 -8.33 3.37 4.01
CA PHE A 14 -7.04 3.61 4.66
C PHE A 14 -7.02 3.13 6.11
N GLU A 15 -8.08 3.35 6.89
CA GLU A 15 -8.22 2.83 8.25
C GLU A 15 -8.22 1.30 8.28
N ALA A 16 -8.95 0.67 7.35
CA ALA A 16 -8.93 -0.79 7.19
C ALA A 16 -7.53 -1.30 6.89
N LYS A 17 -6.79 -0.71 5.94
CA LYS A 17 -5.39 -1.15 5.68
C LYS A 17 -4.43 -0.88 6.84
N ARG A 18 -4.65 0.18 7.63
CA ARG A 18 -3.74 0.57 8.72
C ARG A 18 -3.91 -0.27 9.98
N TYR A 19 -5.15 -0.66 10.29
CA TYR A 19 -5.47 -1.39 11.53
C TYR A 19 -5.85 -2.85 11.30
N SER A 20 -6.33 -3.18 10.10
CA SER A 20 -6.56 -4.57 9.71
C SER A 20 -5.27 -5.16 9.17
N ARG A 21 -4.88 -6.31 9.72
CA ARG A 21 -3.74 -7.09 9.22
C ARG A 21 -4.06 -7.85 7.94
N ASP A 22 -5.13 -7.52 7.20
CA ASP A 22 -5.61 -8.28 6.05
C ASP A 22 -4.54 -8.56 4.97
N LEU A 23 -3.53 -7.70 4.85
CA LEU A 23 -2.42 -7.90 3.90
C LEU A 23 -1.37 -8.93 4.37
N MET A 24 -1.33 -9.27 5.67
CA MET A 24 -0.30 -10.12 6.29
C MET A 24 -0.87 -11.21 7.20
N ASN A 25 -2.20 -11.30 7.33
CA ASN A 25 -2.89 -12.22 8.24
C ASN A 25 -3.26 -13.56 7.59
N PHE A 26 -2.64 -13.89 6.46
CA PHE A 26 -2.80 -15.17 5.79
C PHE A 26 -1.42 -15.82 5.65
N GLU A 27 -1.38 -17.14 5.79
CA GLU A 27 -0.19 -17.93 5.50
C GLU A 27 -0.21 -18.30 4.01
N LEU A 28 0.94 -18.21 3.36
CA LEU A 28 1.10 -18.67 1.98
C LEU A 28 0.84 -20.18 1.91
N GLY A 29 -0.14 -20.57 1.11
CA GLY A 29 -0.40 -21.96 0.79
C GLY A 29 0.66 -22.54 -0.13
N LYS A 30 0.70 -23.87 -0.24
CA LYS A 30 1.63 -24.62 -1.10
C LYS A 30 1.55 -24.26 -2.60
N ASP A 31 0.43 -23.69 -3.04
CA ASP A 31 0.18 -23.32 -4.44
C ASP A 31 0.28 -21.80 -4.65
N ASP A 32 0.48 -21.03 -3.57
CA ASP A 32 0.69 -19.58 -3.65
C ASP A 32 2.13 -19.28 -4.03
N LEU A 33 2.32 -18.22 -4.80
CA LEU A 33 3.58 -17.91 -5.46
C LEU A 33 4.07 -16.53 -5.03
N GLU A 34 5.24 -16.47 -4.40
CA GLU A 34 5.86 -15.19 -4.07
C GLU A 34 6.73 -14.71 -5.24
N ALA A 35 6.44 -13.51 -5.76
CA ALA A 35 7.15 -12.97 -6.93
C ALA A 35 8.65 -12.74 -6.68
N SER A 36 9.05 -12.47 -5.43
CA SER A 36 10.44 -12.32 -5.01
C SER A 36 11.23 -13.63 -5.16
N GLU A 37 10.62 -14.77 -4.86
CA GLU A 37 11.23 -16.10 -5.00
C GLU A 37 11.33 -16.54 -6.47
N LEU A 38 10.41 -16.09 -7.33
CA LEU A 38 10.41 -16.41 -8.76
C LEU A 38 11.52 -15.75 -9.54
N TYR A 39 11.88 -14.53 -9.17
CA TYR A 39 12.87 -13.72 -9.86
C TYR A 39 13.95 -13.26 -8.87
N PRO A 40 14.81 -14.18 -8.39
CA PRO A 40 15.80 -13.88 -7.35
C PRO A 40 16.85 -12.85 -7.81
N ASP A 41 17.06 -12.72 -9.11
CA ASP A 41 17.94 -11.71 -9.69
C ASP A 41 17.31 -10.30 -9.70
N TYR A 42 15.99 -10.20 -9.50
CA TYR A 42 15.26 -8.94 -9.46
C TYR A 42 15.02 -8.49 -8.02
N ASN A 43 15.84 -7.54 -7.57
CA ASN A 43 15.70 -6.97 -6.24
C ASN A 43 14.65 -5.85 -6.23
N TYR A 44 13.57 -6.06 -5.49
CA TYR A 44 12.61 -5.00 -5.20
C TYR A 44 13.27 -3.89 -4.37
N THR A 45 12.85 -2.65 -4.63
CA THR A 45 13.28 -1.50 -3.83
C THR A 45 12.80 -1.69 -2.39
N SER A 46 13.73 -1.70 -1.44
CA SER A 46 13.38 -1.82 -0.02
C SER A 46 12.63 -0.58 0.46
N ILE A 47 11.93 -0.69 1.60
CA ILE A 47 11.23 0.44 2.21
C ILE A 47 12.22 1.59 2.49
N ASP A 48 13.42 1.27 2.99
CA ASP A 48 14.45 2.27 3.26
C ASP A 48 14.89 3.01 1.99
N GLN A 49 15.16 2.28 0.92
CA GLN A 49 15.53 2.87 -0.37
C GLN A 49 14.39 3.72 -0.95
N LEU A 50 13.14 3.31 -0.76
CA LEU A 50 11.98 4.11 -1.16
C LEU A 50 11.93 5.42 -0.36
N LEU A 51 12.17 5.39 0.95
CA LEU A 51 12.21 6.59 1.79
C LEU A 51 13.35 7.53 1.38
N ASP A 52 14.51 6.99 1.02
CA ASP A 52 15.63 7.77 0.48
C ASP A 52 15.24 8.47 -0.84
N ILE A 53 14.48 7.80 -1.72
CA ILE A 53 13.95 8.42 -2.95
C ILE A 53 13.04 9.59 -2.61
N PHE A 54 12.16 9.49 -1.60
CA PHE A 54 11.30 10.61 -1.20
C PHE A 54 12.08 11.80 -0.61
N LEU A 55 13.23 11.55 0.00
CA LEU A 55 14.11 12.61 0.53
C LEU A 55 14.83 13.37 -0.59
N VAL A 56 15.30 12.67 -1.62
CA VAL A 56 16.07 13.28 -2.73
C VAL A 56 15.14 13.80 -3.85
N HIS A 57 14.09 13.05 -4.16
CA HIS A 57 13.15 13.28 -5.26
C HIS A 57 11.70 12.95 -4.84
N PRO A 58 11.02 13.89 -4.15
CA PRO A 58 9.64 13.65 -3.72
C PRO A 58 8.71 13.50 -4.94
N LEU A 59 8.11 12.31 -5.08
CA LEU A 59 7.11 12.05 -6.12
C LEU A 59 5.79 12.77 -5.77
N PRO A 60 5.09 13.35 -6.76
CA PRO A 60 3.82 14.02 -6.50
C PRO A 60 2.76 13.01 -6.02
N PRO A 61 1.94 13.38 -5.03
CA PRO A 61 0.89 12.50 -4.53
C PRO A 61 -0.13 12.21 -5.64
N THR A 62 -0.51 10.94 -5.78
CA THR A 62 -1.52 10.49 -6.74
C THR A 62 -2.73 9.95 -5.98
N SER A 63 -3.94 10.30 -6.44
CA SER A 63 -5.19 9.75 -5.93
C SER A 63 -5.69 8.65 -6.86
N ALA A 64 -6.00 7.47 -6.32
CA ALA A 64 -6.71 6.44 -7.07
C ALA A 64 -8.16 6.88 -7.34
N ALA A 65 -8.69 6.56 -8.52
CA ALA A 65 -10.11 6.66 -8.80
C ALA A 65 -10.80 5.38 -8.29
N PHE A 66 -12.00 5.55 -7.75
CA PHE A 66 -12.89 4.43 -7.40
C PHE A 66 -13.97 4.33 -8.49
N GLU A 67 -14.32 3.12 -8.90
CA GLU A 67 -15.48 2.83 -9.76
C GLU A 67 -16.76 2.72 -8.94
#